data_AF-A0A365XZD9-F1
#
_entry.id   AF-A0A365XZD9-F1
#
_cell.length_a   1.000
_cell.length_b   1.000
_cell.length_c   1.000
_cell.angle_alpha   90.00
_cell.angle_beta   90.00
_cell.angle_gamma   90.00
#
_symmetry.space_group_name_H-M   'P 1'
#
loop_
_entity.id
_entity.type
_entity.pdbx_description
1 polymer ?
#
loop_
_entity_poly.entity_id
_entity_poly.type
_entity_poly.pdbx_seq_one_letter_code
_entity_poly.pdbx_strand_id
1 'polypeptide(L)'
;MIIIRKFMPTITSFEELDKEIQKAGGKPLVLEALWDGDTQGWYLILSLYIETGVLFWKKQEVVQLGTVSFGGDIRLFNGAVPAWPEAELTKEWGQKAIKKYGLTFYFPSDKEPDDNCPGWTDRHLAINCADCNKLIIPTDSPYLPKEICYHCHLTRESNEKIKNAVPYDNGVTMYLFRNEEYKQIGYCSYFESFTIAPFIQHHVKHQLIEQAINVVTLDQPDIIALKEQLEHTLENKLATYQRGEIEERMKLFVSFYTCTYKGKQYELMNKYNEAHRLIIELISSWETAEEAISENYSYKIIFKKGITYRDDAILRFVNYVSKGTAAISAINKQYTGVLTEAIVMDTIKKLEQIGCLEISGDEVSITRTGKNIV
;
A
#
# COMPACT_ATOMS: atom_id res chain seq x y z
N MET A 1 -30.82 -3.44 -16.38
CA MET A 1 -31.23 -2.03 -16.20
C MET A 1 -29.96 -1.23 -15.99
N ILE A 2 -29.51 -0.48 -17.01
CA ILE A 2 -28.28 0.30 -16.94
C ILE A 2 -28.57 1.50 -16.04
N ILE A 3 -28.08 1.47 -14.80
CA ILE A 3 -28.08 2.65 -13.93
C ILE A 3 -27.05 3.59 -14.55
N ILE A 4 -27.53 4.57 -15.29
CA ILE A 4 -26.73 5.72 -15.68
C ILE A 4 -26.30 6.36 -14.36
N ARG A 5 -25.06 6.16 -13.94
CA ARG A 5 -24.46 6.87 -12.79
C ARG A 5 -24.57 8.36 -13.13
N LYS A 6 -25.56 9.03 -12.54
CA LYS A 6 -25.68 10.48 -12.57
C LYS A 6 -24.35 11.00 -12.03
N PHE A 7 -23.65 11.83 -12.81
CA PHE A 7 -22.35 12.37 -12.43
C PHE A 7 -22.47 13.01 -11.04
N MET A 8 -21.81 12.44 -10.03
CA MET A 8 -21.83 12.97 -8.67
C MET A 8 -20.85 14.14 -8.63
N PRO A 9 -21.26 15.32 -8.16
CA PRO A 9 -20.34 16.45 -8.08
C PRO A 9 -19.28 16.19 -7.02
N THR A 10 -18.05 16.63 -7.30
CA THR A 10 -16.99 16.71 -6.30
C THR A 10 -17.21 17.96 -5.46
N ILE A 11 -17.24 17.79 -4.14
CA ILE A 11 -17.41 18.84 -3.14
C ILE A 11 -16.04 19.13 -2.53
N THR A 12 -15.56 20.35 -2.73
CA THR A 12 -14.25 20.83 -2.29
C THR A 12 -14.34 21.95 -1.25
N SER A 13 -15.54 22.46 -0.99
CA SER A 13 -15.80 23.55 -0.04
C SER A 13 -17.16 23.42 0.64
N PHE A 14 -17.35 24.14 1.75
CA PHE A 14 -18.64 24.20 2.43
C PHE A 14 -19.71 24.90 1.56
N GLU A 15 -19.31 25.89 0.76
CA GLU A 15 -20.19 26.65 -0.13
C GLU A 15 -20.81 25.75 -1.21
N GLU A 16 -20.04 24.79 -1.73
CA GLU A 16 -20.54 23.77 -2.66
C GLU A 16 -21.49 22.80 -1.96
N LEU A 17 -21.13 22.30 -0.77
CA LEU A 17 -22.01 21.47 0.03
C LEU A 17 -23.34 22.17 0.34
N ASP A 18 -23.27 23.44 0.74
CA ASP A 18 -24.41 24.28 1.05
C ASP A 18 -25.37 24.42 -0.13
N LYS A 19 -24.81 24.61 -1.34
CA LYS A 19 -25.57 24.67 -2.59
C LYS A 19 -26.26 23.34 -2.89
N GLU A 20 -25.60 22.21 -2.69
CA GLU A 20 -26.22 20.89 -2.89
C GLU A 20 -27.31 20.58 -1.86
N ILE A 21 -27.13 20.98 -0.59
CA ILE A 21 -28.18 20.86 0.44
C ILE A 21 -29.42 21.67 0.05
N GLN A 22 -29.25 22.91 -0.43
CA GLN A 22 -30.36 23.76 -0.85
C GLN A 22 -31.10 23.19 -2.06
N LYS A 23 -30.38 22.56 -3.00
CA LYS A 23 -30.98 21.93 -4.19
C LYS A 23 -31.81 20.69 -3.86
N ALA A 24 -31.48 19.97 -2.79
CA ALA A 24 -32.19 18.74 -2.41
C ALA A 24 -33.68 19.00 -2.11
N GLY A 25 -34.02 20.20 -1.62
CA GLY A 25 -35.38 20.55 -1.21
C GLY A 25 -35.83 19.79 0.05
N GLY A 26 -37.03 20.11 0.53
CA GLY A 26 -37.55 19.54 1.78
C GLY A 26 -36.83 20.05 3.03
N LYS A 27 -37.15 19.45 4.19
CA LYS A 27 -36.49 19.77 5.47
C LYS A 27 -35.29 18.84 5.68
N PRO A 28 -34.05 19.35 5.76
CA PRO A 28 -32.88 18.55 6.11
C PRO A 28 -33.02 17.92 7.50
N LEU A 29 -32.77 16.62 7.60
CA LEU A 29 -32.82 15.87 8.85
C LEU A 29 -31.43 15.39 9.27
N VAL A 30 -30.70 14.76 8.35
CA VAL A 30 -29.40 14.15 8.62
C VAL A 30 -28.48 14.39 7.44
N LEU A 31 -27.29 14.90 7.71
CA LEU A 31 -26.17 14.89 6.77
C LEU A 31 -25.26 13.71 7.16
N GLU A 32 -25.17 12.74 6.29
CA GLU A 32 -24.36 11.55 6.44
C GLU A 32 -23.09 11.66 5.61
N ALA A 33 -21.96 11.26 6.21
CA ALA A 33 -20.69 11.05 5.53
C ALA A 33 -20.22 9.61 5.77
N LEU A 34 -20.02 8.86 4.68
CA LEU A 34 -19.47 7.50 4.72
C LEU A 34 -18.28 7.40 3.78
N TRP A 35 -17.30 6.58 4.16
CA TRP A 35 -16.19 6.25 3.27
C TRP A 35 -16.64 5.28 2.20
N ASP A 36 -16.05 5.46 1.02
CA ASP A 36 -16.08 4.52 -0.09
C ASP A 36 -14.69 4.61 -0.76
N GLY A 37 -14.30 3.57 -1.48
CA GLY A 37 -12.97 3.49 -2.05
C GLY A 37 -12.69 2.13 -2.67
N ASP A 38 -11.70 2.10 -3.53
CA ASP A 38 -11.14 0.88 -4.06
C ASP A 38 -9.62 1.06 -4.24
N THR A 39 -9.02 0.26 -5.12
CA THR A 39 -7.60 0.39 -5.48
C THR A 39 -7.16 1.76 -6.03
N GLN A 40 -8.10 2.65 -6.40
CA GLN A 40 -7.85 4.01 -6.89
C GLN A 40 -7.88 5.06 -5.78
N GLY A 41 -8.23 4.68 -4.55
CA GLY A 41 -8.14 5.50 -3.35
C GLY A 41 -9.47 5.74 -2.64
N TRP A 42 -9.36 6.36 -1.47
CA TRP A 42 -10.50 6.64 -0.59
C TRP A 42 -11.15 8.00 -0.87
N TYR A 43 -12.47 8.07 -0.68
CA TYR A 43 -13.26 9.29 -0.74
C TYR A 43 -14.48 9.19 0.18
N LEU A 44 -15.08 10.34 0.52
CA LEU A 44 -16.33 10.37 1.28
C LEU A 44 -17.52 10.58 0.36
N ILE A 45 -18.59 9.81 0.55
CA ILE A 45 -19.90 10.07 -0.03
C ILE A 45 -20.72 10.88 0.97
N LEU A 46 -21.25 12.02 0.54
CA LEU A 46 -22.15 12.85 1.33
C LEU A 46 -23.60 12.59 0.91
N SER A 47 -24.43 12.17 1.85
CA SER A 47 -25.86 11.90 1.67
C SER A 47 -26.70 12.75 2.60
N LEU A 48 -27.83 13.26 2.12
CA LEU A 48 -28.77 14.05 2.89
C LEU A 48 -30.10 13.32 3.01
N TYR A 49 -30.54 13.09 4.24
CA TYR A 49 -31.89 12.63 4.55
C TYR A 49 -32.78 13.86 4.67
N ILE A 50 -33.83 13.92 3.85
CA ILE A 50 -34.79 15.02 3.82
C ILE A 50 -36.19 14.52 4.12
N GLU A 51 -37.00 15.37 4.76
CA GLU A 51 -38.44 15.19 4.89
C GLU A 51 -39.16 16.03 3.83
N THR A 52 -39.99 15.36 3.01
CA THR A 52 -40.84 15.99 2.00
C THR A 52 -42.32 15.70 2.29
N GLY A 53 -43.21 16.56 1.79
CA GLY A 53 -44.66 16.41 1.96
C GLY A 53 -45.30 17.33 3.01
N VAL A 54 -46.63 17.28 3.11
CA VAL A 54 -47.43 18.19 3.95
C VAL A 54 -48.28 17.41 4.94
N LEU A 55 -48.26 17.85 6.21
CA LEU A 55 -49.11 17.42 7.33
C LEU A 55 -49.08 15.90 7.64
N PHE A 56 -49.88 15.10 6.93
CA PHE A 56 -50.05 13.65 7.16
C PHE A 56 -49.34 12.76 6.14
N TRP A 57 -48.79 13.34 5.07
CA TRP A 57 -48.12 12.61 3.98
C TRP A 57 -46.64 12.92 3.94
N LYS A 58 -45.97 12.83 5.10
CA LYS A 58 -44.53 13.02 5.20
C LYS A 58 -43.81 11.79 4.68
N LYS A 59 -42.81 12.01 3.83
CA LYS A 59 -41.93 10.96 3.32
C LYS A 59 -40.48 11.35 3.60
N GLN A 60 -39.68 10.35 3.97
CA GLN A 60 -38.24 10.51 4.07
C GLN A 60 -37.59 10.04 2.78
N GLU A 61 -36.66 10.85 2.25
CA GLU A 61 -35.90 10.55 1.05
C GLU A 61 -34.42 10.78 1.31
N VAL A 62 -33.57 10.01 0.63
CA VAL A 62 -32.11 10.16 0.68
C VAL A 62 -31.64 10.74 -0.64
N VAL A 63 -30.94 11.86 -0.57
CA VAL A 63 -30.34 12.54 -1.71
C VAL A 63 -28.84 12.48 -1.57
N GLN A 64 -28.15 11.80 -2.48
CA GLN A 64 -26.70 11.87 -2.54
C GLN A 64 -26.28 13.26 -3.05
N LEU A 65 -25.54 13.99 -2.23
CA LEU A 65 -25.12 15.37 -2.52
C LEU A 65 -23.88 15.41 -3.40
N GLY A 66 -22.92 14.50 -3.18
CA GLY A 66 -21.66 14.49 -3.91
C GLY A 66 -20.57 13.69 -3.17
N THR A 67 -19.34 13.80 -3.66
CA THR A 67 -18.17 13.14 -3.08
C THR A 67 -17.11 14.15 -2.64
N VAL A 68 -16.35 13.82 -1.58
CA VAL A 68 -15.20 14.60 -1.11
C VAL A 68 -13.94 13.76 -1.34
N SER A 69 -13.04 14.26 -2.19
CA SER A 69 -11.77 13.61 -2.48
C SER A 69 -10.71 14.67 -2.79
N PHE A 70 -9.54 14.57 -2.17
CA PHE A 70 -8.41 15.48 -2.37
C PHE A 70 -7.18 14.79 -2.97
N GLY A 71 -7.38 13.67 -3.68
CA GLY A 71 -6.34 12.96 -4.44
C GLY A 71 -6.17 11.48 -4.03
N GLY A 72 -5.14 10.82 -4.56
CA GLY A 72 -4.90 9.39 -4.30
C GLY A 72 -4.18 9.08 -2.98
N ASP A 73 -4.19 7.80 -2.60
CA ASP A 73 -3.62 7.26 -1.36
C ASP A 73 -2.08 7.33 -1.28
N ILE A 74 -1.40 7.76 -2.36
CA ILE A 74 0.06 7.98 -2.38
C ILE A 74 0.53 8.93 -1.26
N ARG A 75 -0.38 9.77 -0.77
CA ARG A 75 -0.18 10.71 0.33
C ARG A 75 0.13 10.02 1.67
N LEU A 76 -0.39 8.80 1.89
CA LEU A 76 -0.14 7.99 3.10
C LEU A 76 1.31 7.49 3.15
N PHE A 77 1.87 7.16 1.98
CA PHE A 77 3.25 6.72 1.84
C PHE A 77 4.26 7.87 1.98
N ASN A 78 3.81 9.13 1.83
CA ASN A 78 4.62 10.34 1.95
C ASN A 78 4.51 11.03 3.33
N GLY A 79 3.77 10.45 4.29
CA GLY A 79 3.66 10.99 5.65
C GLY A 79 2.96 12.35 5.74
N ALA A 80 2.02 12.65 4.82
CA ALA A 80 1.25 13.89 4.86
C ALA A 80 0.34 13.98 6.10
N VAL A 81 0.18 15.19 6.66
CA VAL A 81 -0.68 15.47 7.83
C VAL A 81 -1.70 16.56 7.44
N PRO A 82 -3.02 16.35 7.67
CA PRO A 82 -3.63 15.12 8.17
C PRO A 82 -3.54 13.99 7.14
N ALA A 83 -3.52 12.74 7.61
CA ALA A 83 -3.50 11.57 6.72
C ALA A 83 -4.75 11.53 5.81
N TRP A 84 -5.86 12.10 6.28
CA TRP A 84 -7.17 12.08 5.64
C TRP A 84 -7.83 13.48 5.68
N PRO A 85 -7.39 14.43 4.83
CA PRO A 85 -7.96 15.78 4.80
C PRO A 85 -9.47 15.79 4.52
N GLU A 86 -9.97 14.79 3.78
CA GLU A 86 -11.38 14.56 3.52
C GLU A 86 -12.18 14.48 4.83
N ALA A 87 -11.68 13.74 5.83
CA ALA A 87 -12.35 13.59 7.12
C ALA A 87 -12.34 14.87 7.94
N GLU A 88 -11.19 15.56 8.02
CA GLU A 88 -11.06 16.80 8.80
C GLU A 88 -11.95 17.91 8.24
N LEU A 89 -11.96 18.10 6.92
CA LEU A 89 -12.82 19.08 6.26
C LEU A 89 -14.30 18.71 6.38
N THR A 90 -14.64 17.44 6.22
CA THR A 90 -16.04 16.98 6.32
C THR A 90 -16.57 17.14 7.75
N LYS A 91 -15.75 16.95 8.79
CA LYS A 91 -16.12 17.31 10.18
C LYS A 91 -16.43 18.80 10.30
N GLU A 92 -15.55 19.67 9.78
CA GLU A 92 -15.74 21.12 9.83
C GLU A 92 -17.05 21.52 9.12
N TRP A 93 -17.28 20.98 7.92
CA TRP A 93 -18.47 21.24 7.12
C TRP A 93 -19.74 20.69 7.78
N GLY A 94 -19.67 19.51 8.39
CA GLY A 94 -20.76 18.95 9.19
C GLY A 94 -21.16 19.85 10.35
N GLN A 95 -20.20 20.43 11.06
CA GLN A 95 -20.47 21.40 12.14
C GLN A 95 -21.12 22.69 11.62
N LYS A 96 -20.68 23.19 10.45
CA LYS A 96 -21.32 24.34 9.80
C LYS A 96 -22.76 24.00 9.38
N ALA A 97 -22.99 22.80 8.85
CA ALA A 97 -24.31 22.34 8.44
C ALA A 97 -25.27 22.18 9.63
N ILE A 98 -24.81 21.63 10.76
CA ILE A 98 -25.59 21.57 12.01
C ILE A 98 -26.06 22.98 12.40
N LYS A 99 -25.14 23.96 12.45
CA LYS A 99 -25.46 25.34 12.86
C LYS A 99 -26.45 26.01 11.91
N LYS A 100 -26.32 25.77 10.60
CA LYS A 100 -27.14 26.42 9.58
C LYS A 100 -28.52 25.80 9.42
N TYR A 101 -28.63 24.47 9.51
CA TYR A 101 -29.84 23.73 9.15
C TYR A 101 -30.54 23.05 10.33
N GLY A 102 -29.90 22.97 11.50
CA GLY A 102 -30.44 22.23 12.65
C GLY A 102 -30.57 20.72 12.40
N LEU A 103 -29.78 20.18 11.46
CA LEU A 103 -29.73 18.75 11.13
C LEU A 103 -28.79 17.98 12.06
N THR A 104 -28.88 16.66 12.03
CA THR A 104 -27.86 15.77 12.65
C THR A 104 -26.74 15.50 11.67
N PHE A 105 -25.49 15.65 12.09
CA PHE A 105 -24.35 15.18 11.30
C PHE A 105 -23.93 13.78 11.76
N TYR A 106 -23.89 12.83 10.83
CA TYR A 106 -23.55 11.43 11.08
C TYR A 106 -22.30 11.05 10.28
N PHE A 107 -21.22 10.74 11.00
CA PHE A 107 -19.95 10.33 10.40
C PHE A 107 -19.28 9.27 11.30
N PRO A 108 -19.61 7.98 11.12
CA PRO A 108 -19.23 6.91 12.04
C PRO A 108 -17.73 6.56 12.04
N SER A 109 -17.00 6.83 10.95
CA SER A 109 -15.55 6.59 10.85
C SER A 109 -14.80 7.87 10.55
N ASP A 110 -14.79 8.77 11.51
CA ASP A 110 -14.26 10.12 11.36
C ASP A 110 -12.72 10.20 11.49
N LYS A 111 -12.05 9.11 11.86
CA LYS A 111 -10.59 9.06 12.05
C LYS A 111 -9.81 8.48 10.87
N GLU A 112 -10.42 7.54 10.15
CA GLU A 112 -9.77 6.76 9.10
C GLU A 112 -10.80 6.15 8.15
N PRO A 113 -10.43 5.80 6.91
CA PRO A 113 -11.31 5.13 5.97
C PRO A 113 -11.78 3.77 6.45
N ASP A 114 -13.10 3.55 6.33
CA ASP A 114 -13.78 2.30 6.65
C ASP A 114 -15.15 2.29 5.95
N ASP A 115 -15.25 1.58 4.83
CA ASP A 115 -16.47 1.44 4.02
C ASP A 115 -17.48 0.45 4.61
N ASN A 116 -17.13 -0.23 5.71
CA ASN A 116 -18.00 -1.18 6.39
C ASN A 116 -18.79 -0.55 7.54
N CYS A 117 -18.68 0.76 7.73
CA CYS A 117 -19.46 1.45 8.74
C CYS A 117 -20.94 1.52 8.35
N PRO A 118 -21.86 1.32 9.30
CA PRO A 118 -23.29 1.34 9.04
C PRO A 118 -23.73 2.72 8.54
N GLY A 119 -24.62 2.73 7.55
CA GLY A 119 -25.36 3.93 7.20
C GLY A 119 -26.31 4.36 8.31
N TRP A 120 -26.83 5.58 8.21
CA TRP A 120 -27.70 6.18 9.21
C TRP A 120 -28.91 5.30 9.49
N THR A 121 -29.54 4.73 8.46
CA THR A 121 -30.70 3.83 8.65
C THR A 121 -30.34 2.54 9.36
N ASP A 122 -29.11 2.04 9.18
CA ASP A 122 -28.68 0.73 9.64
C ASP A 122 -27.96 0.78 10.99
N ARG A 123 -27.74 1.98 11.55
CA ARG A 123 -27.09 2.18 12.85
C ARG A 123 -27.70 1.38 14.01
N HIS A 124 -28.98 1.00 13.89
CA HIS A 124 -29.68 0.19 14.88
C HIS A 124 -29.26 -1.29 14.89
N LEU A 125 -28.64 -1.76 13.80
CA LEU A 125 -28.05 -3.10 13.67
C LEU A 125 -26.60 -3.15 14.16
N ALA A 126 -26.02 -1.98 14.43
CA ALA A 126 -24.60 -1.85 14.66
C ALA A 126 -24.24 -2.01 16.15
N ILE A 127 -22.98 -2.35 16.38
CA ILE A 127 -22.35 -2.41 17.69
C ILE A 127 -21.18 -1.44 17.75
N ASN A 128 -20.72 -1.10 18.95
CA ASN A 128 -19.45 -0.40 19.11
C ASN A 128 -18.30 -1.40 19.09
N CYS A 129 -17.29 -1.14 18.27
CA CYS A 129 -16.02 -1.86 18.28
C CYS A 129 -15.43 -1.84 19.70
N ALA A 130 -15.08 -3.01 20.23
CA ALA A 130 -14.58 -3.15 21.59
C ALA A 130 -13.25 -2.41 21.84
N ASP A 131 -12.47 -2.12 20.79
CA ASP A 131 -11.15 -1.47 20.90
C ASP A 131 -11.19 0.04 20.68
N CYS A 132 -11.87 0.50 19.63
CA CYS A 132 -11.84 1.91 19.25
C CYS A 132 -13.20 2.62 19.39
N ASN A 133 -14.24 1.90 19.83
CA ASN A 133 -15.61 2.39 19.97
C ASN A 133 -16.24 2.92 18.66
N LYS A 134 -15.65 2.62 17.49
CA LYS A 134 -16.22 2.89 16.17
C LYS A 134 -17.49 2.06 15.97
N LEU A 135 -18.53 2.64 15.38
CA LEU A 135 -19.76 1.93 15.09
C LEU A 135 -19.57 1.00 13.88
N ILE A 136 -19.89 -0.29 14.03
CA ILE A 136 -19.69 -1.31 12.99
C ILE A 136 -20.89 -2.25 12.88
N ILE A 137 -21.09 -2.81 11.67
CA ILE A 137 -21.94 -3.98 11.49
C ILE A 137 -21.07 -5.23 11.73
N PRO A 138 -21.45 -6.14 12.65
CA PRO A 138 -20.72 -7.39 12.83
C PRO A 138 -20.60 -8.16 11.52
N THR A 139 -19.39 -8.53 11.15
CA THR A 139 -19.11 -9.35 9.96
C THR A 139 -19.77 -10.73 10.07
N ASP A 140 -20.19 -11.26 8.93
CA ASP A 140 -20.67 -12.63 8.77
C ASP A 140 -19.53 -13.63 8.51
N SER A 141 -18.31 -13.14 8.25
CA SER A 141 -17.13 -13.96 8.01
C SER A 141 -16.80 -14.83 9.24
N PRO A 142 -16.58 -16.14 9.07
CA PRO A 142 -16.15 -17.00 10.17
C PRO A 142 -14.69 -16.77 10.58
N TYR A 143 -13.93 -15.99 9.80
CA TYR A 143 -12.51 -15.74 10.01
C TYR A 143 -12.21 -14.42 10.70
N LEU A 144 -13.22 -13.54 10.81
CA LEU A 144 -13.06 -12.22 11.40
C LEU A 144 -13.81 -12.12 12.74
N PRO A 145 -13.23 -11.44 13.75
CA PRO A 145 -13.91 -11.21 15.02
C PRO A 145 -15.15 -10.33 14.82
N LYS A 146 -16.21 -10.61 15.58
CA LYS A 146 -17.51 -9.94 15.41
C LYS A 146 -17.62 -8.66 16.24
N GLU A 147 -16.77 -8.54 17.25
CA GLU A 147 -16.81 -7.51 18.29
C GLU A 147 -15.85 -6.33 18.04
N ILE A 148 -15.02 -6.38 16.99
CA ILE A 148 -14.10 -5.31 16.63
C ILE A 148 -14.16 -4.99 15.13
N CYS A 149 -13.78 -3.76 14.77
CA CYS A 149 -13.67 -3.36 13.37
C CYS A 149 -12.47 -4.04 12.69
N TYR A 150 -12.51 -4.11 11.35
CA TYR A 150 -11.44 -4.71 10.55
C TYR A 150 -10.08 -4.07 10.81
N HIS A 151 -10.02 -2.73 10.92
CA HIS A 151 -8.77 -2.03 11.26
C HIS A 151 -8.17 -2.49 12.60
N CYS A 152 -8.97 -2.52 13.67
CA CYS A 152 -8.51 -2.98 14.98
C CYS A 152 -8.08 -4.45 14.96
N HIS A 153 -8.78 -5.29 14.20
CA HIS A 153 -8.35 -6.67 13.97
C HIS A 153 -6.97 -6.75 13.32
N LEU A 154 -6.72 -6.00 12.24
CA LEU A 154 -5.41 -5.94 11.60
C LEU A 154 -4.33 -5.40 12.54
N THR A 155 -4.64 -4.39 13.36
CA THR A 155 -3.72 -3.87 14.38
C THR A 155 -3.37 -4.96 15.40
N ARG A 156 -4.36 -5.74 15.88
CA ARG A 156 -4.12 -6.86 16.80
C ARG A 156 -3.21 -7.90 16.15
N GLU A 157 -3.52 -8.35 14.92
CA GLU A 157 -2.70 -9.33 14.21
C GLU A 157 -1.26 -8.85 14.00
N SER A 158 -1.09 -7.60 13.59
CA SER A 158 0.23 -6.98 13.42
C SER A 158 1.00 -6.95 14.75
N ASN A 159 0.35 -6.50 15.83
CA ASN A 159 0.95 -6.48 17.16
C ASN A 159 1.31 -7.87 17.67
N GLU A 160 0.50 -8.89 17.40
CA GLU A 160 0.82 -10.28 17.75
C GLU A 160 2.02 -10.81 16.95
N LYS A 161 2.15 -10.47 15.67
CA LYS A 161 3.35 -10.82 14.88
C LYS A 161 4.62 -10.16 15.44
N ILE A 162 4.53 -8.88 15.84
CA ILE A 162 5.62 -8.12 16.48
C ILE A 162 5.98 -8.73 17.85
N LYS A 163 4.98 -8.99 18.69
CA LYS A 163 5.15 -9.60 20.02
C LYS A 163 5.84 -10.96 19.94
N ASN A 164 5.43 -11.81 19.01
CA ASN A 164 5.92 -13.17 18.91
C ASN A 164 7.16 -13.31 18.01
N ALA A 165 7.71 -12.19 17.52
CA ALA A 165 8.84 -12.18 16.57
C ALA A 165 8.63 -13.14 15.39
N VAL A 166 7.41 -13.15 14.84
CA VAL A 166 7.06 -14.02 13.70
C VAL A 166 8.02 -13.71 12.54
N PRO A 167 8.56 -14.72 11.84
CA PRO A 167 9.40 -14.50 10.67
C PRO A 167 8.72 -13.58 9.66
N TYR A 168 9.46 -12.59 9.17
CA TYR A 168 9.05 -11.79 8.02
C TYR A 168 9.31 -12.58 6.72
N ASP A 169 8.96 -12.02 5.57
CA ASP A 169 9.33 -12.67 4.32
C ASP A 169 10.84 -12.65 4.08
N ASN A 170 11.38 -13.71 3.47
CA ASN A 170 12.80 -13.82 3.12
C ASN A 170 13.15 -13.03 1.85
N GLY A 171 12.49 -11.88 1.67
CA GLY A 171 12.51 -11.15 0.41
C GLY A 171 13.92 -10.75 -0.04
N VAL A 172 14.02 -10.45 -1.32
CA VAL A 172 15.25 -10.12 -1.99
C VAL A 172 15.02 -8.84 -2.75
N THR A 173 15.85 -7.84 -2.45
CA THR A 173 15.80 -6.55 -3.14
C THR A 173 17.02 -6.41 -4.03
N MET A 174 16.79 -5.96 -5.26
CA MET A 174 17.84 -5.73 -6.24
C MET A 174 18.03 -4.26 -6.51
N TYR A 175 19.30 -3.85 -6.62
CA TYR A 175 19.71 -2.48 -6.87
C TYR A 175 20.78 -2.40 -7.96
N LEU A 176 20.72 -1.35 -8.76
CA LEU A 176 21.89 -0.81 -9.44
C LEU A 176 22.68 0.06 -8.45
N PHE A 177 23.99 -0.11 -8.42
CA PHE A 177 24.88 0.59 -7.49
C PHE A 177 26.06 1.24 -8.20
N ARG A 178 26.25 2.54 -7.97
CA ARG A 178 27.38 3.35 -8.45
C ARG A 178 27.60 4.53 -7.51
N ASN A 179 28.85 4.82 -7.16
CA ASN A 179 29.22 5.99 -6.35
C ASN A 179 28.39 6.16 -5.05
N GLU A 180 28.18 5.07 -4.30
CA GLU A 180 27.38 5.06 -3.06
C GLU A 180 25.86 5.28 -3.25
N GLU A 181 25.39 5.43 -4.48
CA GLU A 181 23.99 5.55 -4.82
C GLU A 181 23.38 4.20 -5.17
N TYR A 182 22.16 3.97 -4.68
CA TYR A 182 21.38 2.76 -4.90
C TYR A 182 20.10 3.12 -5.67
N LYS A 183 19.91 2.53 -6.85
CA LYS A 183 18.67 2.61 -7.62
C LYS A 183 17.97 1.26 -7.56
N GLN A 184 16.86 1.18 -6.83
CA GLN A 184 16.09 -0.06 -6.71
C GLN A 184 15.51 -0.45 -8.07
N ILE A 185 15.73 -1.70 -8.47
CA ILE A 185 15.23 -2.24 -9.75
C ILE A 185 14.25 -3.39 -9.57
N GLY A 186 14.14 -3.97 -8.37
CA GLY A 186 13.12 -4.98 -8.12
C GLY A 186 13.09 -5.50 -6.70
N TYR A 187 11.98 -6.16 -6.38
CA TYR A 187 11.75 -6.88 -5.14
C TYR A 187 11.02 -8.19 -5.44
N CYS A 188 11.42 -9.27 -4.78
CA CYS A 188 10.71 -10.54 -4.81
C CYS A 188 10.74 -11.20 -3.43
N SER A 189 9.67 -11.88 -3.02
CA SER A 189 9.67 -12.65 -1.76
C SER A 189 10.59 -13.88 -1.82
N TYR A 190 10.90 -14.37 -3.03
CA TYR A 190 11.83 -15.47 -3.29
C TYR A 190 12.80 -15.08 -4.39
N PHE A 191 14.08 -15.40 -4.23
CA PHE A 191 15.10 -15.08 -5.22
C PHE A 191 14.79 -15.68 -6.59
N GLU A 192 14.27 -16.91 -6.61
CA GLU A 192 13.92 -17.67 -7.81
C GLU A 192 12.82 -17.00 -8.65
N SER A 193 12.09 -16.04 -8.09
CA SER A 193 11.10 -15.25 -8.83
C SER A 193 11.73 -14.15 -9.70
N PHE A 194 13.00 -13.80 -9.49
CA PHE A 194 13.71 -12.93 -10.42
C PHE A 194 14.02 -13.67 -11.71
N THR A 195 13.73 -13.05 -12.84
CA THR A 195 14.03 -13.58 -14.18
C THR A 195 15.51 -13.92 -14.36
N ILE A 196 16.39 -13.17 -13.69
CA ILE A 196 17.84 -13.40 -13.78
C ILE A 196 18.33 -14.57 -12.92
N ALA A 197 17.53 -15.04 -11.96
CA ALA A 197 17.97 -15.99 -10.93
C ALA A 197 18.60 -17.28 -11.48
N PRO A 198 18.07 -17.91 -12.55
CA PRO A 198 18.67 -19.12 -13.12
C PRO A 198 20.10 -18.90 -13.63
N PHE A 199 20.44 -17.70 -14.09
CA PHE A 199 21.73 -17.38 -14.72
C PHE A 199 22.82 -17.07 -13.69
N ILE A 200 22.44 -16.51 -12.54
CA ILE A 200 23.39 -16.04 -11.52
C ILE A 200 23.38 -16.88 -10.24
N GLN A 201 22.65 -18.01 -10.23
CA GLN A 201 22.46 -18.82 -9.03
C GLN A 201 23.79 -19.25 -8.38
N HIS A 202 24.83 -19.46 -9.18
CA HIS A 202 26.16 -19.85 -8.72
C HIS A 202 26.88 -18.73 -7.95
N HIS A 203 26.64 -17.45 -8.28
CA HIS A 203 27.14 -16.31 -7.49
C HIS A 203 26.44 -16.21 -6.13
N VAL A 204 25.17 -16.62 -6.05
CA VAL A 204 24.35 -16.49 -4.85
C VAL A 204 24.58 -17.63 -3.85
N LYS A 205 24.51 -18.90 -4.30
CA LYS A 205 24.44 -20.07 -3.42
C LYS A 205 25.57 -20.18 -2.38
N HIS A 206 26.76 -19.68 -2.69
CA HIS A 206 27.94 -19.80 -1.83
C HIS A 206 28.15 -18.59 -0.89
N GLN A 207 27.35 -17.53 -1.04
CA GLN A 207 27.54 -16.27 -0.30
C GLN A 207 26.49 -16.05 0.79
N LEU A 208 25.50 -16.94 0.92
CA LEU A 208 24.41 -16.79 1.89
C LEU A 208 24.80 -17.37 3.25
N ILE A 209 24.94 -16.50 4.24
CA ILE A 209 25.10 -16.83 5.65
C ILE A 209 23.71 -16.79 6.31
N GLU A 210 23.45 -17.73 7.22
CA GLU A 210 22.22 -17.72 8.01
C GLU A 210 22.22 -16.58 9.03
N GLN A 211 21.05 -15.96 9.25
CA GLN A 211 20.84 -14.92 10.27
C GLN A 211 21.66 -13.63 10.04
N ALA A 212 21.99 -13.31 8.79
CA ALA A 212 22.65 -12.07 8.40
C ALA A 212 21.96 -11.45 7.17
N ILE A 213 22.14 -10.14 7.00
CA ILE A 213 21.83 -9.49 5.73
C ILE A 213 22.96 -9.79 4.76
N ASN A 214 22.65 -10.56 3.72
CA ASN A 214 23.65 -10.93 2.72
C ASN A 214 23.56 -9.98 1.53
N VAL A 215 24.70 -9.49 1.06
CA VAL A 215 24.79 -8.61 -0.11
C VAL A 215 25.66 -9.29 -1.15
N VAL A 216 25.03 -9.84 -2.18
CA VAL A 216 25.72 -10.41 -3.34
C VAL A 216 25.96 -9.29 -4.34
N THR A 217 27.18 -9.17 -4.84
CA THR A 217 27.55 -8.18 -5.85
C THR A 217 27.84 -8.89 -7.17
N LEU A 218 27.28 -8.37 -8.26
CA LEU A 218 27.71 -8.72 -9.62
C LEU A 218 28.39 -7.50 -10.21
N ASP A 219 29.68 -7.64 -10.52
CA ASP A 219 30.46 -6.59 -11.13
C ASP A 219 30.31 -6.63 -12.66
N GLN A 220 30.97 -5.71 -13.36
CA GLN A 220 30.87 -5.58 -14.82
C GLN A 220 31.07 -6.90 -15.59
N PRO A 221 32.09 -7.73 -15.30
CA PRO A 221 32.26 -9.00 -16.02
C PRO A 221 31.06 -9.95 -15.84
N ASP A 222 30.50 -9.99 -14.63
CA ASP A 222 29.36 -10.86 -14.31
C ASP A 222 28.08 -10.36 -15.02
N ILE A 223 27.88 -9.04 -15.08
CA ILE A 223 26.73 -8.43 -15.76
C ILE A 223 26.83 -8.62 -17.28
N ILE A 224 28.02 -8.53 -17.86
CA ILE A 224 28.25 -8.83 -19.29
C ILE A 224 27.86 -10.29 -19.58
N ALA A 225 28.36 -11.24 -18.78
CA ALA A 225 28.02 -12.65 -18.93
C ALA A 225 26.52 -12.92 -18.74
N LEU A 226 25.87 -12.24 -17.78
CA LEU A 226 24.42 -12.30 -17.58
C LEU A 226 23.67 -11.78 -18.82
N LYS A 227 24.06 -10.63 -19.37
CA LYS A 227 23.43 -10.04 -20.56
C LYS A 227 23.48 -11.02 -21.74
N GLU A 228 24.62 -11.65 -21.98
CA GLU A 228 24.77 -12.65 -23.05
C GLU A 228 23.83 -13.85 -22.86
N GLN A 229 23.68 -14.36 -21.64
CA GLN A 229 22.78 -15.47 -21.33
C GLN A 229 21.29 -15.09 -21.47
N LEU A 230 20.93 -13.88 -21.04
CA LEU A 230 19.59 -13.31 -21.23
C LEU A 230 19.26 -13.16 -22.71
N GLU A 231 20.19 -12.59 -23.48
CA GLU A 231 20.09 -12.38 -24.92
C GLU A 231 19.87 -13.70 -25.66
N HIS A 232 20.68 -14.72 -25.37
CA HIS A 232 20.52 -16.06 -25.95
C HIS A 232 19.17 -16.68 -25.63
N THR A 233 18.74 -16.60 -24.36
CA THR A 233 17.45 -17.16 -23.92
C THR A 233 16.27 -16.44 -24.57
N LEU A 234 16.33 -15.10 -24.64
CA LEU A 234 15.32 -14.26 -25.26
C LEU A 234 15.21 -14.56 -26.76
N GLU A 235 16.32 -14.66 -27.48
CA GLU A 235 16.33 -14.99 -28.92
C GLU A 235 15.68 -16.34 -29.20
N ASN A 236 15.96 -17.36 -28.37
CA ASN A 236 15.32 -18.67 -28.49
C ASN A 236 13.79 -18.58 -28.28
N LYS A 237 13.31 -17.76 -27.34
CA LYS A 237 11.87 -17.55 -27.13
C LYS A 237 11.22 -16.80 -28.28
N LEU A 238 11.88 -15.74 -28.77
CA LEU A 238 11.43 -14.94 -29.90
C LEU A 238 11.41 -15.72 -31.22
N ALA A 239 12.26 -16.74 -31.39
CA ALA A 239 12.22 -17.63 -32.56
C ALA A 239 10.90 -18.41 -32.67
N THR A 240 10.25 -18.67 -31.53
CA THR A 240 8.95 -19.36 -31.46
C THR A 240 7.79 -18.41 -31.14
N TYR A 241 8.02 -17.10 -31.16
CA TYR A 241 7.01 -16.11 -30.82
C TYR A 241 5.83 -16.17 -31.80
N GLN A 242 4.62 -16.12 -31.24
CA GLN A 242 3.37 -15.98 -31.98
C GLN A 242 2.59 -14.84 -31.37
N ARG A 243 2.04 -13.96 -32.21
CA ARG A 243 1.16 -12.89 -31.73
C ARG A 243 -0.03 -13.51 -31.01
N GLY A 244 -0.34 -12.97 -29.84
CA GLY A 244 -1.42 -13.46 -29.00
C GLY A 244 -2.77 -13.03 -29.54
N GLU A 245 -3.81 -13.77 -29.18
CA GLU A 245 -5.19 -13.42 -29.49
C GLU A 245 -5.93 -13.13 -28.18
N ILE A 246 -6.60 -11.97 -28.12
CA ILE A 246 -7.44 -11.60 -26.97
C ILE A 246 -8.88 -11.86 -27.36
N GLU A 247 -9.51 -12.82 -26.68
CA GLU A 247 -10.95 -13.06 -26.81
C GLU A 247 -11.74 -11.80 -26.45
N GLU A 248 -12.85 -11.54 -27.16
CA GLU A 248 -13.66 -10.32 -26.98
C GLU A 248 -14.04 -10.07 -25.51
N ARG A 249 -14.43 -11.12 -24.79
CA ARG A 249 -14.82 -11.06 -23.37
C ARG A 249 -13.67 -10.67 -22.43
N MET A 250 -12.42 -10.79 -22.86
CA MET A 250 -11.22 -10.52 -22.06
C MET A 250 -10.64 -9.12 -22.29
N LYS A 251 -11.13 -8.36 -23.28
CA LYS A 251 -10.60 -7.04 -23.63
C LYS A 251 -10.65 -6.00 -22.51
N LEU A 252 -11.54 -6.18 -21.52
CA LEU A 252 -11.61 -5.33 -20.34
C LEU A 252 -10.48 -5.60 -19.32
N PHE A 253 -9.84 -6.76 -19.40
CA PHE A 253 -8.89 -7.25 -18.39
C PHE A 253 -7.47 -7.48 -18.95
N VAL A 254 -7.35 -7.62 -20.27
CA VAL A 254 -6.12 -7.96 -20.98
C VAL A 254 -5.88 -6.94 -22.08
N SER A 255 -4.64 -6.49 -22.19
CA SER A 255 -4.19 -5.61 -23.26
C SER A 255 -2.87 -6.10 -23.83
N PHE A 256 -2.53 -5.61 -25.01
CA PHE A 256 -1.19 -5.76 -25.54
C PHE A 256 -0.27 -4.69 -24.94
N TYR A 257 0.95 -5.10 -24.62
CA TYR A 257 2.10 -4.29 -24.34
C TYR A 257 3.02 -4.35 -25.56
N THR A 258 3.45 -3.19 -26.03
CA THR A 258 4.33 -3.07 -27.18
C THR A 258 5.74 -2.79 -26.72
N CYS A 259 6.70 -3.58 -27.17
CA CYS A 259 8.12 -3.35 -26.89
C CYS A 259 8.97 -3.47 -28.16
N THR A 260 10.18 -2.92 -28.11
CA THR A 260 11.15 -2.99 -29.20
C THR A 260 12.39 -3.72 -28.73
N TYR A 261 12.82 -4.74 -29.47
CA TYR A 261 14.07 -5.46 -29.21
C TYR A 261 14.87 -5.54 -30.52
N LYS A 262 16.12 -5.06 -30.49
CA LYS A 262 17.01 -4.96 -31.66
C LYS A 262 16.31 -4.35 -32.91
N GLY A 263 15.53 -3.30 -32.70
CA GLY A 263 14.81 -2.59 -33.77
C GLY A 263 13.56 -3.30 -34.31
N LYS A 264 13.17 -4.46 -33.77
CA LYS A 264 11.92 -5.15 -34.09
C LYS A 264 10.87 -4.89 -33.02
N GLN A 265 9.64 -4.64 -33.44
CA GLN A 265 8.51 -4.40 -32.54
C GLN A 265 7.75 -5.70 -32.28
N TYR A 266 7.39 -5.93 -31.02
CA TYR A 266 6.62 -7.09 -30.57
C TYR A 266 5.37 -6.61 -29.81
N GLU A 267 4.27 -7.36 -29.94
CA GLU A 267 3.02 -7.10 -29.22
C GLU A 267 2.74 -8.29 -28.29
N LEU A 268 2.95 -8.07 -27.01
CA LEU A 268 2.93 -9.10 -25.97
C LEU A 268 1.71 -8.90 -25.09
N MET A 269 0.97 -9.98 -24.80
CA MET A 269 -0.19 -9.91 -23.91
C MET A 269 0.29 -9.69 -22.48
N ASN A 270 -0.28 -8.72 -21.78
CA ASN A 270 0.13 -8.39 -20.41
C ASN A 270 -0.33 -9.42 -19.36
N LYS A 271 -1.32 -10.27 -19.68
CA LYS A 271 -1.89 -11.28 -18.79
C LYS A 271 -2.29 -12.54 -19.55
N TYR A 272 -2.39 -13.65 -18.83
CA TYR A 272 -2.86 -14.97 -19.31
C TYR A 272 -2.09 -15.56 -20.51
N ASN A 273 -0.86 -15.10 -20.75
CA ASN A 273 0.05 -15.69 -21.71
C ASN A 273 1.46 -15.75 -21.11
N GLU A 274 1.81 -16.91 -20.57
CA GLU A 274 3.08 -17.12 -19.87
C GLU A 274 4.31 -16.93 -20.76
N ALA A 275 4.21 -17.30 -22.04
CA ALA A 275 5.30 -17.09 -22.99
C ALA A 275 5.56 -15.61 -23.22
N HIS A 276 4.50 -14.81 -23.39
CA HIS A 276 4.61 -13.35 -23.53
C HIS A 276 5.12 -12.69 -22.28
N ARG A 277 4.60 -13.08 -21.11
CA ARG A 277 5.08 -12.58 -19.82
C ARG A 277 6.59 -12.81 -19.66
N LEU A 278 7.06 -14.03 -19.96
CA LEU A 278 8.48 -14.35 -19.89
C LEU A 278 9.32 -13.52 -20.89
N ILE A 279 8.82 -13.28 -22.10
CA ILE A 279 9.51 -12.40 -23.08
C ILE A 279 9.62 -10.97 -22.53
N ILE A 280 8.53 -10.41 -21.97
CA ILE A 280 8.53 -9.06 -21.37
C ILE A 280 9.59 -8.99 -20.25
N GLU A 281 9.57 -9.96 -19.34
CA GLU A 281 10.49 -10.05 -18.20
C GLU A 281 11.96 -10.18 -18.65
N LEU A 282 12.24 -10.99 -19.68
CA LEU A 282 13.58 -11.14 -20.25
C LEU A 282 14.07 -9.87 -20.95
N ILE A 283 13.21 -9.19 -21.70
CA ILE A 283 13.54 -7.90 -22.34
C ILE A 283 13.89 -6.87 -21.26
N SER A 284 13.03 -6.71 -20.24
CA SER A 284 13.28 -5.76 -19.15
C SER A 284 14.58 -6.06 -18.39
N SER A 285 14.87 -7.34 -18.14
CA SER A 285 16.13 -7.75 -17.49
C SER A 285 17.37 -7.48 -18.36
N TRP A 286 17.25 -7.69 -19.69
CA TRP A 286 18.32 -7.43 -20.65
C TRP A 286 18.58 -5.93 -20.81
N GLU A 287 17.53 -5.11 -20.91
CA GLU A 287 17.63 -3.65 -20.95
C GLU A 287 18.29 -3.10 -19.67
N THR A 288 17.91 -3.63 -18.50
CA THR A 288 18.52 -3.25 -17.22
C THR A 288 20.01 -3.61 -17.18
N ALA A 289 20.41 -4.77 -17.74
CA ALA A 289 21.81 -5.16 -17.82
C ALA A 289 22.59 -4.29 -18.81
N GLU A 290 21.98 -3.88 -19.93
CA GLU A 290 22.57 -2.95 -20.89
C GLU A 290 22.77 -1.55 -20.28
N GLU A 291 21.76 -1.04 -19.54
CA GLU A 291 21.89 0.19 -18.75
C GLU A 291 23.06 0.06 -17.76
N ALA A 292 23.12 -1.05 -17.02
CA ALA A 292 24.17 -1.26 -16.03
C ALA A 292 25.58 -1.31 -16.63
N ILE A 293 25.74 -1.89 -17.82
CA ILE A 293 27.03 -1.91 -18.53
C ILE A 293 27.38 -0.51 -19.04
N SER A 294 26.46 0.14 -19.75
CA SER A 294 26.71 1.45 -20.37
C SER A 294 27.00 2.55 -19.35
N GLU A 295 26.34 2.49 -18.20
CA GLU A 295 26.48 3.46 -17.12
C GLU A 295 27.45 3.05 -16.01
N ASN A 296 28.12 1.89 -16.16
CA ASN A 296 29.09 1.35 -15.21
C ASN A 296 28.52 1.15 -13.78
N TYR A 297 27.32 0.58 -13.69
CA TYR A 297 26.73 0.12 -12.43
C TYR A 297 27.20 -1.30 -12.07
N SER A 298 27.15 -1.64 -10.78
CA SER A 298 27.15 -3.03 -10.31
C SER A 298 25.74 -3.42 -9.86
N TYR A 299 25.41 -4.72 -9.86
CA TYR A 299 24.19 -5.19 -9.20
C TYR A 299 24.49 -5.45 -7.73
N LYS A 300 23.64 -4.97 -6.84
CA LYS A 300 23.62 -5.35 -5.42
C LYS A 300 22.32 -6.09 -5.14
N ILE A 301 22.43 -7.34 -4.73
CA ILE A 301 21.31 -8.23 -4.43
C ILE A 301 21.32 -8.47 -2.92
N ILE A 302 20.29 -7.96 -2.24
CA ILE A 302 20.24 -7.92 -0.79
C ILE A 302 19.19 -8.91 -0.29
N PHE A 303 19.62 -9.86 0.53
CA PHE A 303 18.78 -10.92 1.09
C PHE A 303 18.51 -10.63 2.57
N LYS A 304 17.24 -10.48 2.95
CA LYS A 304 16.83 -10.17 4.34
C LYS A 304 16.48 -11.41 5.19
N LYS A 305 17.21 -12.51 5.01
CA LYS A 305 16.94 -13.77 5.72
C LYS A 305 17.10 -13.60 7.23
N GLY A 306 16.10 -14.02 8.02
CA GLY A 306 16.15 -13.98 9.48
C GLY A 306 15.61 -12.70 10.13
N ILE A 307 15.04 -11.80 9.33
CA ILE A 307 14.27 -10.65 9.81
C ILE A 307 12.86 -11.11 10.21
N THR A 308 12.39 -10.62 11.35
CA THR A 308 11.04 -10.83 11.89
C THR A 308 10.18 -9.58 11.70
N TYR A 309 8.86 -9.71 11.85
CA TYR A 309 7.95 -8.54 11.87
C TYR A 309 8.35 -7.51 12.94
N ARG A 310 8.96 -7.96 14.05
CA ARG A 310 9.47 -7.06 15.09
C ARG A 310 10.67 -6.24 14.60
N ASP A 311 11.61 -6.89 13.92
CA ASP A 311 12.81 -6.25 13.37
C ASP A 311 12.41 -5.20 12.30
N ASP A 312 11.56 -5.59 11.34
CA ASP A 312 11.06 -4.70 10.28
C ASP A 312 10.29 -3.50 10.88
N ALA A 313 9.43 -3.73 11.89
CA ALA A 313 8.70 -2.67 12.55
C ALA A 313 9.63 -1.60 13.15
N ILE A 314 10.65 -2.01 13.92
CA ILE A 314 11.62 -1.08 14.52
C ILE A 314 12.41 -0.34 13.43
N LEU A 315 12.88 -1.05 12.40
CA LEU A 315 13.62 -0.42 11.29
C LEU A 315 12.77 0.63 10.57
N ARG A 316 11.50 0.32 10.25
CA ARG A 316 10.57 1.27 9.63
C ARG A 316 10.28 2.47 10.52
N PHE A 317 10.13 2.26 11.82
CA PHE A 317 9.93 3.36 12.77
C PHE A 317 11.15 4.31 12.79
N VAL A 318 12.36 3.77 12.87
CA VAL A 318 13.58 4.60 12.83
C VAL A 318 13.70 5.31 11.47
N ASN A 319 13.48 4.61 10.36
CA ASN A 319 13.64 5.16 9.01
C ASN A 319 12.58 6.21 8.65
N TYR A 320 11.31 5.83 8.67
CA TYR A 320 10.22 6.60 8.09
C TYR A 320 9.59 7.55 9.10
N VAL A 321 9.33 7.09 10.33
CA VAL A 321 8.69 7.92 11.36
C VAL A 321 9.68 8.89 11.98
N SER A 322 10.87 8.40 12.33
CA SER A 322 11.92 9.20 12.99
C SER A 322 12.93 9.79 12.01
N LYS A 323 12.72 9.63 10.69
CA LYS A 323 13.54 10.20 9.62
C LYS A 323 15.02 9.82 9.69
N GLY A 324 15.28 8.58 10.12
CA GLY A 324 16.59 7.95 10.10
C GLY A 324 17.31 7.89 11.44
N THR A 325 16.85 8.56 12.49
CA THR A 325 17.45 8.48 13.84
C THR A 325 16.39 8.64 14.90
N ALA A 326 16.46 7.82 15.96
CA ALA A 326 15.49 7.85 17.06
C ALA A 326 16.18 7.64 18.42
N ALA A 327 15.72 8.36 19.44
CA ALA A 327 16.04 8.03 20.82
C ALA A 327 15.40 6.69 21.21
N ILE A 328 16.11 5.87 21.99
CA ILE A 328 15.62 4.56 22.47
C ILE A 328 14.31 4.72 23.25
N SER A 329 14.18 5.80 24.03
CA SER A 329 12.95 6.13 24.77
C SER A 329 11.75 6.38 23.84
N ALA A 330 11.96 6.95 22.65
CA ALA A 330 10.91 7.14 21.66
C ALA A 330 10.47 5.80 21.04
N ILE A 331 11.41 4.88 20.80
CA ILE A 331 11.11 3.51 20.35
C ILE A 331 10.29 2.77 21.42
N ASN A 332 10.71 2.82 22.68
CA ASN A 332 9.97 2.24 23.81
C ASN A 332 8.54 2.79 23.92
N LYS A 333 8.39 4.12 23.77
CA LYS A 333 7.08 4.78 23.78
C LYS A 333 6.20 4.30 22.62
N GLN A 334 6.75 4.15 21.42
CA GLN A 334 6.00 3.69 20.24
C GLN A 334 5.44 2.28 20.44
N TYR A 335 6.21 1.37 21.05
CA TYR A 335 5.80 -0.01 21.24
C TYR A 335 5.26 -0.30 22.64
N THR A 336 4.87 0.73 23.39
CA THR A 336 4.25 0.57 24.70
C THR A 336 2.97 -0.27 24.60
N GLY A 337 2.82 -1.26 25.46
CA GLY A 337 1.70 -2.22 25.42
C GLY A 337 1.85 -3.34 24.40
N VAL A 338 2.87 -3.28 23.53
CA VAL A 338 3.22 -4.34 22.58
C VAL A 338 4.51 -5.04 23.01
N LEU A 339 5.56 -4.29 23.31
CA LEU A 339 6.88 -4.81 23.70
C LEU A 339 7.30 -4.25 25.07
N THR A 340 8.15 -4.97 25.79
CA THR A 340 8.87 -4.45 26.96
C THR A 340 10.14 -3.72 26.52
N GLU A 341 10.65 -2.81 27.34
CA GLU A 341 11.90 -2.08 27.04
C GLU A 341 13.08 -3.03 26.83
N ALA A 342 13.13 -4.15 27.59
CA ALA A 342 14.15 -5.17 27.42
C ALA A 342 14.09 -5.81 26.03
N ILE A 343 12.89 -6.16 25.55
CA ILE A 343 12.70 -6.75 24.22
C ILE A 343 13.06 -5.75 23.11
N VAL A 344 12.70 -4.47 23.29
CA VAL A 344 13.09 -3.41 22.35
C VAL A 344 14.62 -3.32 22.26
N MET A 345 15.30 -3.25 23.40
CA MET A 345 16.76 -3.17 23.46
C MET A 345 17.44 -4.40 22.84
N ASP A 346 16.96 -5.61 23.12
CA ASP A 346 17.49 -6.84 22.52
C ASP A 346 17.32 -6.86 21.00
N THR A 347 16.20 -6.33 20.50
CA THR A 347 15.94 -6.22 19.06
C THR A 347 16.86 -5.18 18.42
N ILE A 348 17.07 -4.02 19.07
CA ILE A 348 18.01 -3.00 18.60
C ILE A 348 19.43 -3.56 18.52
N LYS A 349 19.90 -4.27 19.55
CA LYS A 349 21.23 -4.91 19.56
C LYS A 349 21.36 -5.97 18.47
N LYS A 350 20.34 -6.79 18.23
CA LYS A 350 20.32 -7.73 17.11
C LYS A 350 20.48 -6.99 15.78
N LEU A 351 19.73 -5.91 15.58
CA LEU A 351 19.76 -5.10 14.35
C LEU A 351 21.11 -4.38 14.16
N GLU A 352 21.75 -3.94 15.24
CA GLU A 352 23.12 -3.42 15.22
C GLU A 352 24.13 -4.50 14.81
N GLN A 353 24.04 -5.70 15.39
CA GLN A 353 24.93 -6.82 15.09
C GLN A 353 24.89 -7.24 13.61
N ILE A 354 23.71 -7.18 12.98
CA ILE A 354 23.57 -7.47 11.55
C ILE A 354 23.79 -6.23 10.65
N GLY A 355 24.22 -5.11 11.24
CA GLY A 355 24.63 -3.90 10.53
C GLY A 355 23.49 -3.05 9.98
N CYS A 356 22.25 -3.23 10.46
CA CYS A 356 21.10 -2.43 10.03
C CYS A 356 20.92 -1.14 10.83
N LEU A 357 21.43 -1.10 12.06
CA LEU A 357 21.39 0.05 12.95
C LEU A 357 22.79 0.35 13.52
N GLU A 358 23.00 1.58 13.95
CA GLU A 358 24.16 2.02 14.74
C GLU A 358 23.66 2.62 16.06
N ILE A 359 24.27 2.25 17.18
CA ILE A 359 23.92 2.80 18.50
C ILE A 359 24.98 3.83 18.91
N SER A 360 24.53 5.04 19.24
CA SER A 360 25.38 6.11 19.76
C SER A 360 24.75 6.71 21.01
N GLY A 361 25.19 6.24 22.19
CA GLY A 361 24.61 6.68 23.46
C GLY A 361 23.19 6.18 23.63
N ASP A 362 22.23 7.10 23.73
CA ASP A 362 20.79 6.82 23.85
C ASP A 362 20.04 6.90 22.52
N GLU A 363 20.76 7.13 21.42
CA GLU A 363 20.22 7.22 20.06
C GLU A 363 20.58 6.01 19.20
N VAL A 364 19.70 5.74 18.24
CA VAL A 364 19.85 4.70 17.24
C VAL A 364 19.63 5.29 15.87
N SER A 365 20.59 5.09 14.97
CA SER A 365 20.54 5.57 13.58
C SER A 365 20.45 4.40 12.61
N ILE A 366 19.68 4.56 11.53
CA ILE A 366 19.58 3.53 10.50
C ILE A 366 20.75 3.61 9.52
N THR A 367 21.40 2.48 9.27
CA THR A 367 22.50 2.38 8.32
C THR A 367 21.99 2.34 6.88
N ARG A 368 22.92 2.38 5.91
CA ARG A 368 22.57 2.13 4.50
C ARG A 368 21.96 0.73 4.30
N THR A 369 22.51 -0.29 4.96
CA THR A 369 21.99 -1.66 4.90
C THR A 369 20.57 -1.73 5.44
N GLY A 370 20.30 -1.08 6.58
CA GLY A 370 18.95 -1.00 7.14
C GLY A 370 17.97 -0.32 6.19
N LYS A 371 18.35 0.79 5.56
CA LYS A 371 17.52 1.49 4.56
C LYS A 371 17.20 0.63 3.34
N ASN A 372 18.14 -0.21 2.91
CA ASN A 372 17.96 -1.03 1.71
C ASN A 372 17.08 -2.28 1.92
N ILE A 373 16.57 -2.52 3.14
CA ILE A 373 15.68 -3.65 3.42
C ILE A 373 14.29 -3.23 3.92
N VAL A 374 14.00 -1.93 4.05
CA VAL A 374 12.72 -1.39 4.57
C VAL A 374 11.87 -0.61 3.58
#